data_AF-A0A6L7G382-F1
#
_entry.id   AF-A0A6L7G382-F1
#
_cell.length_a   1.000
_cell.length_b   1.000
_cell.length_c   1.000
_cell.angle_alpha   90.00
_cell.angle_beta   90.00
_cell.angle_gamma   90.00
#
_symmetry.space_group_name_H-M   'P 1'
#
loop_
_entity.id
_entity.type
_entity.pdbx_description
1 polymer ?
#
loop_
_entity_poly.entity_id
_entity_poly.type
_entity_poly.pdbx_seq_one_letter_code
_entity_poly.pdbx_strand_id
1 'polypeptide(L)' 'MPRLFTCRECGHKMRFSGQFCGKCYARKETYQMPNLWRGAAVIVFLLILIAIML' A
#
# COMPACT_ATOMS: atom_id res chain seq x y z
N MET A 1 -8.80 -10.65 7.61
CA MET A 1 -7.99 -9.51 7.14
C MET A 1 -8.31 -8.27 7.97
N PRO A 2 -7.33 -7.70 8.69
CA PRO A 2 -7.55 -6.51 9.52
C PRO A 2 -7.90 -5.29 8.65
N ARG A 3 -8.81 -4.46 9.15
CA ARG A 3 -9.14 -3.15 8.54
C ARG A 3 -8.28 -2.09 9.20
N LEU A 4 -7.13 -1.81 8.57
CA LEU A 4 -6.08 -0.96 9.12
C LEU A 4 -6.32 0.54 8.87
N PHE A 5 -7.18 0.89 7.91
CA PHE A 5 -7.36 2.27 7.46
C PHE A 5 -8.80 2.74 7.60
N THR A 6 -8.97 4.07 7.66
CA THR A 6 -10.29 4.72 7.62
C THR A 6 -10.30 5.67 6.43
N CYS A 7 -11.34 5.60 5.59
CA CYS A 7 -11.51 6.49 4.46
C CYS A 7 -11.76 7.92 4.96
N ARG A 8 -10.98 8.89 4.48
CA ARG A 8 -11.13 10.31 4.86
C ARG A 8 -12.44 10.92 4.35
N GLU A 9 -12.92 10.44 3.20
CA GLU A 9 -14.14 10.96 2.56
C GLU A 9 -15.44 10.46 3.21
N CYS A 10 -15.52 9.17 3.56
CA CYS A 10 -16.79 8.56 4.00
C CYS A 10 -16.72 7.82 5.34
N GLY A 11 -15.57 7.84 6.03
CA GLY A 11 -15.36 7.16 7.31
C GLY A 11 -15.33 5.62 7.23
N HIS A 12 -15.45 5.03 6.04
CA HIS A 12 -15.47 3.57 5.89
C HIS A 12 -14.13 2.93 6.31
N LYS A 13 -14.20 1.83 7.08
CA LYS A 13 -13.01 1.06 7.49
C LYS A 13 -12.51 0.19 6.34
N MET A 14 -11.29 0.46 5.87
CA MET A 14 -10.70 -0.14 4.68
C MET A 14 -9.61 -1.17 5.02
N ARG A 15 -9.48 -2.17 4.16
CA ARG A 15 -8.36 -3.13 4.14
C ARG A 15 -7.16 -2.58 3.37
N PHE A 16 -5.99 -3.14 3.62
CA PHE A 16 -4.76 -2.90 2.85
C PHE A 16 -4.80 -3.66 1.51
N SER A 17 -5.76 -3.32 0.66
CA SER A 17 -6.01 -4.01 -0.61
C SER A 17 -6.73 -3.09 -1.60
N GLY A 18 -6.41 -3.18 -2.89
CA GLY A 18 -7.06 -2.35 -3.91
C GLY A 18 -6.69 -0.86 -3.83
N GLN A 19 -7.10 -0.11 -4.86
CA GLN A 19 -6.73 1.31 -5.03
C GLN A 19 -7.83 2.28 -4.57
N PHE A 20 -9.06 1.80 -4.40
CA PHE A 20 -10.24 2.62 -4.09
C PHE A 20 -10.94 2.15 -2.81
N CYS A 21 -11.63 3.07 -2.14
CA CYS A 21 -12.51 2.76 -1.03
C CYS A 21 -13.65 1.83 -1.50
N GLY A 22 -13.90 0.74 -0.77
CA GLY A 22 -14.95 -0.22 -1.11
C GLY A 22 -16.39 0.26 -0.87
N LYS A 23 -16.58 1.51 -0.43
CA LYS A 23 -17.90 2.11 -0.18
C LYS A 23 -18.17 3.31 -1.08
N CYS A 24 -17.33 4.34 -1.02
CA CYS A 24 -17.51 5.57 -1.78
C CYS A 24 -16.65 5.66 -3.04
N TYR A 25 -15.84 4.63 -3.33
CA TYR A 25 -14.93 4.59 -4.48
C TYR A 25 -13.90 5.74 -4.56
N ALA A 26 -13.77 6.55 -3.51
CA ALA A 26 -12.69 7.53 -3.40
C ALA A 26 -11.32 6.85 -3.49
N ARG A 27 -10.36 7.54 -4.10
CA ARG A 27 -8.98 7.05 -4.23
C ARG A 27 -8.37 6.91 -2.83
N LYS A 28 -7.69 5.79 -2.58
CA LYS A 28 -6.92 5.61 -1.35
C LYS A 28 -5.68 6.49 -1.34
N GLU A 29 -5.16 6.77 -0.16
CA GLU A 29 -3.85 7.37 -0.01
C GLU A 29 -2.77 6.38 -0.46
N THR A 30 -1.66 6.88 -1.02
CA THR A 30 -0.63 6.04 -1.64
C THR A 30 -0.04 5.01 -0.67
N TYR A 31 0.17 5.38 0.60
CA TYR A 31 0.67 4.47 1.63
C TYR A 31 -0.30 3.34 2.02
N GLN A 32 -1.58 3.46 1.65
CA GLN A 32 -2.62 2.45 1.90
C GLN A 32 -2.72 1.42 0.75
N MET A 33 -1.96 1.62 -0.33
CA MET A 33 -1.97 0.77 -1.52
C MET A 33 -0.87 -0.31 -1.44
N PRO A 34 -1.20 -1.60 -1.64
CA PRO A 34 -0.21 -2.68 -1.54
C PRO A 34 0.87 -2.61 -2.62
N ASN A 35 0.57 -2.04 -3.78
CA ASN A 35 1.52 -1.95 -4.90
C ASN A 35 2.73 -1.06 -4.56
N LEU A 36 2.53 0.00 -3.78
CA LEU A 36 3.62 0.86 -3.33
C LEU A 36 4.63 0.06 -2.52
N TRP A 37 4.14 -0.72 -1.56
CA TRP A 37 4.98 -1.53 -0.67
C TRP A 37 5.65 -2.70 -1.38
N ARG A 38 4.98 -3.32 -2.36
CA ARG A 38 5.62 -4.31 -3.25
C ARG A 38 6.75 -3.69 -4.04
N GLY A 39 6.55 -2.51 -4.62
CA GLY A 39 7.60 -1.79 -5.34
C GLY A 39 8.79 -1.43 -4.43
N ALA A 40 8.51 -0.88 -3.25
CA ALA A 40 9.52 -0.56 -2.26
C ALA A 40 10.32 -1.81 -1.82
N ALA A 41 9.64 -2.93 -1.57
CA ALA A 41 10.30 -4.17 -1.19
C ALA A 41 11.24 -4.71 -2.28
N VAL A 42 10.83 -4.64 -3.55
CA VAL A 42 11.69 -5.03 -4.69
C VAL A 42 12.92 -4.12 -4.78
N ILE A 43 12.74 -2.80 -4.66
CA ILE A 43 13.86 -1.85 -4.69
C ILE A 43 14.84 -2.13 -3.56
N VAL A 44 14.35 -2.30 -2.34
CA VAL A 44 15.19 -2.63 -1.17
C VAL A 44 15.94 -3.94 -1.39
N PHE A 45 15.26 -4.98 -1.91
CA PHE A 45 15.88 -6.25 -2.21
C PHE A 45 17.01 -6.13 -3.26
N LEU A 46 16.79 -5.38 -4.34
CA LEU A 46 17.80 -5.14 -5.37
C LEU A 46 19.01 -4.38 -4.82
N LEU A 47 18.79 -3.36 -3.97
CA LEU A 47 19.88 -2.62 -3.33
C LEU A 47 20.73 -3.52 -2.43
N ILE A 48 20.10 -4.44 -1.69
CA ILE A 48 20.81 -5.42 -0.86
C ILE A 48 21.66 -6.34 -1.75
N LEU A 49 21.12 -6.84 -2.86
CA LEU A 49 21.88 -7.68 -3.79
C LEU A 49 23.08 -6.94 -4.39
N ILE A 50 22.90 -5.69 -4.80
CA ILE A 50 23.99 -4.85 -5.32
C ILE A 50 25.07 -4.66 -4.24
N ALA A 51 24.68 -4.36 -3.01
CA ALA A 51 25.61 -4.18 -1.90
C ALA A 51 26.39 -5.45 -1.53
N ILE A 52 25.84 -6.65 -1.77
CA ILE A 52 26.54 -7.92 -1.55
C ILE A 52 27.53 -8.22 -2.68
N MET A 53 27.26 -7.75 -3.90
CA MET A 53 28.12 -7.97 -5.07
C MET A 53 29.27 -6.96 -5.19
N LEU A 54 29.24 -5.88 -4.41
CA LEU A 54 30.25 -4.80 -4.37
C LEU A 54 31.28 -5.07 -3.28
#